data_AF-A0A2D5MST3-F1
#
_entry.id   AF-A0A2D5MST3-F1
#
_cell.length_a   1.000
_cell.length_b   1.000
_cell.length_c   1.000
_cell.angle_alpha   90.00
_cell.angle_beta   90.00
_cell.angle_gamma   90.00
#
_symmetry.space_group_name_H-M   'P 1'
#
loop_
_entity.id
_entity.type
_entity.pdbx_description
1 polymer ?
#
loop_
_entity_poly.entity_id
_entity_poly.type
_entity_poly.pdbx_seq_one_letter_code
_entity_poly.pdbx_strand_id
1 'polypeptide(L)' 'MNDGPLRSALDKLPTQGVYQHSLVTYRYRSSNLVKETVTRTYSEDGDYTDSIISQPIGKGSSV' A
#
# COMPACT_ATOMS: atom_id res chain seq x y z
N MET A 1 -18.13 4.44 -4.68
CA MET A 1 -16.94 4.28 -3.81
C MET A 1 -15.88 3.62 -4.67
N ASN A 2 -14.78 4.32 -4.97
CA ASN A 2 -13.69 3.71 -5.75
C ASN A 2 -12.92 2.81 -4.80
N ASP A 3 -13.05 1.51 -4.99
CA ASP A 3 -12.20 0.53 -4.34
C ASP A 3 -10.75 0.95 -4.55
N GLY A 4 -10.04 1.22 -3.45
CA GLY A 4 -8.67 1.70 -3.51
C GLY A 4 -7.83 0.80 -4.43
N PRO A 5 -6.80 1.34 -5.09
CA PRO A 5 -6.11 0.69 -6.21
C PRO A 5 -5.47 -0.68 -5.88
N LEU A 6 -5.40 -1.04 -4.60
CA LEU A 6 -4.79 -2.26 -4.09
C LEU A 6 -5.75 -3.18 -3.35
N ARG A 7 -7.04 -2.82 -3.24
CA ARG A 7 -8.06 -3.64 -2.58
C ARG A 7 -8.12 -5.04 -3.20
N SER A 8 -8.19 -5.11 -4.53
CA SER A 8 -8.26 -6.39 -5.27
C SER A 8 -6.99 -7.24 -5.16
N ALA A 9 -5.84 -6.65 -4.82
CA ALA A 9 -4.59 -7.37 -4.61
C ALA A 9 -4.51 -7.93 -3.18
N LEU A 10 -4.93 -7.15 -2.18
CA LEU A 10 -4.90 -7.53 -0.77
C LEU A 10 -6.05 -8.49 -0.40
N ASP A 11 -7.22 -8.36 -1.03
CA ASP A 11 -8.39 -9.24 -0.81
C ASP A 11 -8.11 -10.70 -1.21
N LYS A 12 -7.10 -10.94 -2.06
CA LYS A 12 -6.69 -12.29 -2.48
C LYS A 12 -5.69 -12.95 -1.53
N LEU A 13 -5.16 -12.22 -0.56
CA LEU A 13 -4.21 -12.75 0.40
C LEU A 13 -4.98 -13.42 1.56
N PRO A 14 -4.45 -14.51 2.13
CA PRO A 14 -5.02 -15.09 3.34
C PRO A 14 -5.01 -14.05 4.47
N THR A 15 -6.11 -13.99 5.22
CA THR A 15 -6.31 -13.05 6.33
C THR A 15 -6.34 -13.74 7.69
N GLN A 16 -6.64 -15.05 7.72
CA GLN A 16 -6.66 -15.82 8.97
C GLN A 16 -5.27 -15.83 9.62
N GLY A 17 -5.19 -15.33 10.86
CA GLY A 17 -3.93 -15.23 11.60
C GLY A 17 -3.00 -14.11 11.12
N VAL A 18 -3.47 -13.22 10.25
CA VAL A 18 -2.69 -12.08 9.76
C VAL A 18 -3.14 -10.80 10.46
N TYR A 19 -2.21 -10.15 11.15
CA TYR A 19 -2.45 -8.85 11.77
C TYR A 19 -2.46 -7.71 10.74
N GLN A 20 -1.53 -7.76 9.78
CA GLN A 20 -1.32 -6.67 8.84
C GLN A 20 -0.69 -7.15 7.53
N HIS A 21 -1.16 -6.59 6.40
CA HIS A 21 -0.44 -6.63 5.13
C HIS A 21 0.12 -5.26 4.78
N SER A 22 1.33 -5.24 4.21
CA SER A 22 1.97 -4.00 3.74
C SER A 22 2.55 -4.21 2.35
N LEU A 23 2.20 -3.30 1.43
CA LEU A 23 2.78 -3.22 0.10
C LEU A 23 3.59 -1.94 -0.02
N VAL A 24 4.89 -2.08 -0.25
CA VAL A 24 5.79 -0.95 -0.51
C VAL A 24 6.08 -0.89 -1.99
N THR A 25 5.71 0.21 -2.63
CA THR A 25 5.93 0.46 -4.05
C THR A 25 6.85 1.64 -4.23
N TYR A 26 7.95 1.44 -4.94
CA TYR A 26 8.81 2.51 -5.42
C TYR A 26 8.42 2.82 -6.86
N ARG A 27 8.04 4.06 -7.13
CA ARG A 27 7.64 4.47 -8.49
C ARG A 27 8.07 5.89 -8.80
N TYR A 28 8.37 6.11 -10.08
CA TYR A 28 8.59 7.44 -10.60
C TYR A 28 7.24 8.11 -10.86
N ARG A 29 7.03 9.30 -10.28
CA ARG A 29 5.94 10.21 -10.63
C ARG A 29 6.54 11.53 -11.08
N SER A 30 6.38 11.88 -12.36
CA SER A 30 6.90 13.13 -12.93
C SER A 30 8.37 13.38 -12.54
N SER A 31 9.22 12.38 -12.76
CA SER A 31 10.66 12.37 -12.45
C SER A 31 11.06 12.39 -10.96
N ASN A 32 10.10 12.32 -10.04
CA ASN A 32 10.37 12.13 -8.61
C ASN A 32 10.18 10.67 -8.23
N LEU A 33 11.18 10.09 -7.54
CA LEU A 33 11.05 8.79 -6.93
C LEU A 33 10.17 8.94 -5.68
N VAL A 34 9.07 8.21 -5.66
CA VAL A 34 8.11 8.18 -4.56
C VAL A 34 8.06 6.76 -4.02
N LYS A 35 8.16 6.64 -2.69
CA LYS A 35 7.80 5.43 -1.97
C LYS A 35 6.36 5.55 -1.51
N GLU A 36 5.52 4.66 -1.98
CA GLU A 36 4.15 4.49 -1.54
C GLU A 36 4.06 3.23 -0.69
N THR A 37 3.67 3.39 0.57
CA THR A 37 3.39 2.29 1.48
C THR A 37 1.90 2.22 1.66
N VAL A 38 1.30 1.10 1.27
CA VAL A 38 -0.10 0.80 1.55
C VAL A 38 -0.18 -0.29 2.60
N THR A 39 -0.92 -0.04 3.66
CA THR A 39 -1.02 -0.92 4.82
C THR A 39 -2.47 -1.24 5.07
N ARG A 40 -2.79 -2.53 5.20
CA ARG A 40 -4.08 -3.02 5.68
C ARG A 40 -3.91 -3.67 7.04
N THR A 41 -4.58 -3.12 8.04
CA THR A 41 -4.59 -3.68 9.40
C THR A 41 -5.94 -4.31 9.66
N TYR A 42 -5.96 -5.56 10.12
CA TYR A 42 -7.18 -6.30 10.44
C TYR A 42 -7.60 -6.06 11.88
N SER A 43 -8.90 -5.93 12.13
CA SER A 43 -9.49 -5.88 13.47
C SER A 43 -10.04 -7.25 13.88
N GLU A 44 -10.40 -7.40 15.16
CA GLU A 44 -10.86 -8.67 15.75
C GLU A 44 -12.10 -9.25 15.06
N ASP A 45 -12.95 -8.40 14.48
CA ASP A 45 -14.18 -8.80 13.78
C ASP A 45 -13.97 -9.18 12.31
N GLY A 46 -12.71 -9.20 11.84
CA GLY A 46 -12.36 -9.44 10.43
C GLY A 46 -12.57 -8.23 9.53
N ASP A 47 -12.96 -7.08 10.11
CA ASP A 47 -12.95 -5.80 9.43
C ASP A 47 -11.49 -5.30 9.26
N TYR A 48 -11.30 -4.27 8.45
CA TYR A 48 -9.96 -3.75 8.17
C TYR A 48 -9.93 -2.24 8.00
N THR A 49 -8.79 -1.65 8.32
CA THR A 49 -8.48 -0.26 8.01
C THR A 49 -7.30 -0.21 7.04
N ASP A 50 -7.49 0.49 5.93
CA ASP A 50 -6.45 0.76 4.95
C ASP A 50 -5.82 2.14 5.19
N SER A 51 -4.50 2.22 5.11
CA SER A 51 -3.74 3.47 5.14
C SER A 51 -2.75 3.53 3.97
N ILE A 52 -2.57 4.73 3.43
CA ILE A 52 -1.65 4.99 2.31
C ILE A 52 -0.73 6.12 2.72
N ILE A 53 0.57 5.86 2.69
CA ILE A 53 1.62 6.85 2.97
C ILE A 53 2.44 7.02 1.69
N SER A 54 2.46 8.23 1.15
CA SER A 54 3.29 8.59 -0.01
C SER A 54 4.43 9.51 0.43
N GLN A 55 5.65 8.99 0.37
CA GLN A 55 6.88 9.67 0.76
C GLN A 55 7.72 9.98 -0.50
N PRO A 56 7.94 11.26 -0.84
CA PRO A 56 8.95 11.64 -1.82
C PRO A 56 10.33 11.25 -1.27
N ILE A 57 11.11 10.48 -2.04
CA ILE A 57 12.48 10.12 -1.66
C ILE A 57 13.48 11.11 -2.27
N GLY A 58 13.17 11.62 -3.46
CA GLY A 58 13.99 12.61 -4.15
C GLY A 58 13.80 12.55 -5.66
N LYS A 59 14.50 13.43 -6.39
CA LYS A 59 14.62 13.29 -7.85
C LYS A 59 15.42 12.03 -8.12
N GLY A 60 14.77 10.98 -8.61
CA GLY A 60 15.49 9.79 -9.03
C GLY A 60 16.22 10.13 -10.33
N SER A 61 17.55 10.11 -10.29
CA SER A 61 18.33 10.13 -11.53
C SER A 61 17.94 8.88 -12.33
N SER A 62 17.46 9.07 -13.55
CA SER A 62 17.32 7.97 -14.51
C SER A 62 18.71 7.69 -15.05
N VAL A 63 19.45 6.82 -14.36
CA VAL A 63 20.55 6.07 -14.98
C VAL A 63 20.03 4.69 -15.33
#